data_AF-A0A497L7W1-F1
#
_entry.id   AF-A0A497L7W1-F1
#
_cell.length_a   1.000
_cell.length_b   1.000
_cell.length_c   1.000
_cell.angle_alpha   90.00
_cell.angle_beta   90.00
_cell.angle_gamma   90.00
#
_symmetry.space_group_name_H-M   'P 1'
#
loop_
_entity.id
_entity.type
_entity.pdbx_description
1 polymer ?
#
loop_
_entity_poly.entity_id
_entity_poly.type
_entity_poly.pdbx_seq_one_letter_code
_entity_poly.pdbx_strand_id
1 'polypeptide(L)'
;PSDNSESEASIWSSPGASWCNPREGDILSFSGITPTGSWTRPDRGFRFRVVGWGDVEWKRVITALVEVGYDYVLSYEHEDPVMSREDGCEKCIAFLKPLIIKAPLKKVWW
;
A
#
# COMPACT_ATOMS: atom_id res chain seq x y z
N PRO A 1 -37.03 33.69 5.06
CA PRO A 1 -35.60 33.76 4.70
C PRO A 1 -35.14 32.38 4.23
N SER A 2 -35.42 32.13 2.96
CA SER A 2 -34.99 30.97 2.20
C SER A 2 -33.52 31.13 1.81
N ASP A 3 -32.68 30.22 2.25
CA ASP A 3 -31.54 29.76 1.45
C ASP A 3 -31.07 28.38 1.97
N ASN A 4 -31.69 27.33 1.44
CA ASN A 4 -31.10 25.99 1.40
C ASN A 4 -30.23 25.97 0.13
N SER A 5 -28.94 26.29 0.26
CA SER A 5 -27.97 25.94 -0.77
C SER A 5 -27.33 24.61 -0.38
N GLU A 6 -27.97 23.55 -0.85
CA GLU A 6 -27.29 22.32 -1.20
C GLU A 6 -26.07 22.70 -2.07
N SER A 7 -24.87 22.56 -1.53
CA SER A 7 -23.67 22.55 -2.36
C SER A 7 -23.57 21.16 -2.95
N GLU A 8 -24.23 21.01 -4.09
CA GLU A 8 -24.12 19.86 -4.96
C GLU A 8 -22.65 19.51 -5.16
N ALA A 9 -22.32 18.30 -4.72
CA ALA A 9 -21.12 17.60 -5.12
C ALA A 9 -21.16 17.47 -6.65
N SER A 10 -20.43 18.35 -7.34
CA SER A 10 -20.06 18.20 -8.74
C SER A 10 -19.07 17.05 -8.85
N ILE A 11 -19.64 15.84 -8.84
CA ILE A 11 -19.06 14.59 -9.28
C ILE A 11 -19.44 14.48 -10.77
N TRP A 12 -18.56 13.86 -11.58
CA TRP A 12 -18.58 13.66 -13.05
C TRP A 12 -17.85 14.77 -13.84
N SER A 13 -16.80 14.54 -14.64
CA SER A 13 -16.22 13.31 -15.19
C SER A 13 -14.81 13.61 -15.74
N SER A 14 -13.81 12.83 -15.34
CA SER A 14 -12.62 12.57 -16.17
C SER A 14 -12.07 11.18 -15.80
N PRO A 15 -11.82 10.29 -16.79
CA PRO A 15 -11.42 8.92 -16.55
C PRO A 15 -9.95 8.89 -16.12
N GLY A 16 -9.70 8.59 -14.84
CA GLY A 16 -8.35 8.49 -14.30
C GLY A 16 -8.22 9.19 -12.96
N ALA A 17 -8.80 8.61 -11.92
CA ALA A 17 -8.49 9.00 -10.55
C ALA A 17 -7.03 8.61 -10.23
N SER A 18 -6.07 9.43 -10.64
CA SER A 18 -4.68 9.37 -10.18
C SER A 18 -4.56 10.24 -8.93
N TRP A 19 -4.76 9.63 -7.77
CA TRP A 19 -4.40 10.24 -6.48
C TRP A 19 -2.90 10.06 -6.23
N CYS A 20 -2.04 10.59 -7.11
CA CYS A 20 -0.59 10.78 -6.89
C CYS A 20 -0.05 11.78 -7.92
N ASN A 21 0.15 13.04 -7.49
CA ASN A 21 1.05 14.08 -8.02
C ASN A 21 1.39 14.06 -9.55
N PRO A 22 0.84 14.98 -10.37
CA PRO A 22 1.01 15.00 -11.81
C PRO A 22 2.27 15.78 -12.23
N ARG A 23 3.45 15.40 -11.75
CA ARG A 23 4.68 15.89 -12.39
C ARG A 23 5.10 14.88 -13.44
N GLU A 24 4.63 15.11 -14.65
CA GLU A 24 5.14 14.52 -15.87
C GLU A 24 6.64 14.87 -15.96
N GLY A 25 7.49 13.97 -15.46
CA GLY A 25 8.91 14.22 -15.27
C GLY A 25 9.60 13.00 -14.65
N ASP A 26 10.88 12.82 -14.96
CA ASP A 26 11.66 11.71 -14.42
C ASP A 26 11.74 11.79 -12.89
N ILE A 27 11.25 10.76 -12.20
CA ILE A 27 11.32 10.59 -10.74
C ILE A 27 12.72 10.83 -10.19
N LEU A 28 13.74 10.46 -10.96
CA LEU A 28 15.14 10.63 -10.59
C LEU A 28 15.53 12.11 -10.49
N SER A 29 14.92 12.97 -11.32
CA SER A 29 15.27 14.40 -11.37
C SER A 29 14.87 15.16 -10.11
N PHE A 30 13.70 14.86 -9.52
CA PHE A 30 13.20 15.58 -8.34
C PHE A 30 13.38 14.82 -7.02
N SER A 31 13.50 13.50 -7.09
CA SER A 31 13.64 12.64 -5.91
C SER A 31 15.01 12.00 -5.77
N GLY A 32 15.82 11.92 -6.83
CA GLY A 32 17.07 11.18 -6.83
C GLY A 32 16.88 9.67 -6.63
N ILE A 33 18.01 8.95 -6.58
CA ILE A 33 18.04 7.49 -6.32
C ILE A 33 17.73 7.21 -4.84
N THR A 34 18.21 8.08 -3.95
CA THR A 34 17.96 8.03 -2.51
C THR A 34 17.16 9.27 -2.10
N PRO A 35 15.83 9.18 -1.97
CA PRO A 35 14.99 10.34 -1.66
C PRO A 35 15.31 10.92 -0.29
N THR A 36 15.98 12.07 -0.28
CA THR A 36 16.34 12.83 0.93
C THR A 36 15.23 13.79 1.35
N GLY A 37 15.30 14.26 2.60
CA GLY A 37 14.35 15.18 3.20
C GLY A 37 13.21 14.47 3.93
N SER A 38 12.11 15.19 4.19
CA SER A 38 10.98 14.62 4.92
C SER A 38 10.42 13.40 4.21
N TRP A 39 10.25 12.29 4.95
CA TRP A 39 9.67 11.07 4.42
C TRP A 39 8.16 11.21 4.10
N THR A 40 7.50 12.24 4.64
CA THR A 40 6.07 12.52 4.42
C THR A 40 5.80 13.39 3.19
N ARG A 41 6.83 13.91 2.50
CA ARG A 41 6.63 14.80 1.35
C ARG A 41 5.89 14.08 0.20
N PRO A 42 4.89 14.70 -0.44
CA PRO A 42 4.08 14.05 -1.47
C PRO A 42 4.80 13.89 -2.81
N ASP A 43 5.89 14.61 -3.03
CA ASP A 43 6.77 14.54 -4.19
C ASP A 43 8.02 13.69 -3.91
N ARG A 44 7.92 12.72 -2.99
CA ARG A 44 8.96 11.71 -2.79
C ARG A 44 8.79 10.63 -3.85
N GLY A 45 9.88 10.23 -4.49
CA GLY A 45 9.85 9.23 -5.55
C GLY A 45 9.29 7.87 -5.11
N PHE A 46 9.48 7.50 -3.84
CA PHE A 46 8.69 6.46 -3.22
C PHE A 46 8.31 6.85 -1.80
N ARG A 47 7.23 6.25 -1.31
CA ARG A 47 6.78 6.38 0.08
C ARG A 47 6.51 4.99 0.63
N PHE A 48 6.87 4.78 1.88
CA PHE A 48 6.44 3.61 2.62
C PHE A 48 4.92 3.65 2.76
N ARG A 49 4.27 2.50 2.60
CA ARG A 49 2.82 2.34 2.66
C ARG A 49 2.48 1.11 3.49
N VAL A 50 1.29 1.11 4.07
CA VAL A 50 0.72 -0.09 4.72
C VAL A 50 0.76 -1.26 3.73
N VAL A 51 1.02 -2.46 4.25
CA VAL A 51 0.99 -3.71 3.49
C VAL A 51 -0.31 -3.81 2.67
N GLY A 52 -0.19 -4.10 1.37
CA GLY A 52 -1.32 -4.12 0.43
C GLY A 52 -1.70 -2.78 -0.20
N TRP A 53 -1.09 -1.66 0.21
CA TRP A 53 -1.35 -0.31 -0.31
C TRP A 53 -0.18 0.32 -1.08
N GLY A 54 0.86 -0.47 -1.34
CA GLY A 54 1.99 -0.12 -2.21
C GLY A 54 2.20 -1.19 -3.29
N ASP A 55 3.34 -1.12 -3.99
CA ASP A 55 3.58 -1.90 -5.21
C ASP A 55 4.20 -3.29 -4.97
N VAL A 56 4.25 -3.76 -3.72
CA VAL A 56 4.85 -5.06 -3.38
C VAL A 56 3.87 -6.20 -3.69
N GLU A 57 4.32 -7.17 -4.46
CA GLU A 57 3.60 -8.42 -4.78
C GLU A 57 3.57 -9.38 -3.58
N TRP A 58 2.75 -9.09 -2.58
CA TRP A 58 2.70 -9.83 -1.31
C TRP A 58 2.40 -11.31 -1.45
N LYS A 59 1.57 -11.72 -2.43
CA LYS A 59 1.33 -13.15 -2.69
C LYS A 59 2.63 -13.88 -3.02
N ARG A 60 3.48 -13.28 -3.85
CA ARG A 60 4.79 -13.84 -4.22
C ARG A 60 5.72 -13.93 -3.00
N VAL A 61 5.72 -12.91 -2.13
CA VAL A 61 6.51 -12.92 -0.90
C VAL A 61 6.08 -14.06 0.03
N ILE A 62 4.77 -14.20 0.29
CA ILE A 62 4.23 -15.25 1.16
C ILE A 62 4.50 -16.64 0.57
N THR A 63 4.33 -16.83 -0.75
CA THR A 63 4.68 -18.09 -1.43
C THR A 63 6.15 -18.43 -1.25
N ALA A 64 7.06 -17.48 -1.47
CA ALA A 64 8.49 -17.70 -1.32
C ALA A 64 8.88 -18.10 0.12
N LEU A 65 8.25 -17.49 1.13
CA LEU A 65 8.47 -17.86 2.54
C LEU A 65 8.05 -19.31 2.82
N VAL A 66 6.90 -19.73 2.27
CA VAL A 66 6.42 -21.11 2.41
C VAL A 66 7.31 -22.10 1.67
N GLU A 67 7.83 -21.74 0.49
CA GLU A 67 8.74 -22.58 -0.31
C GLU A 67 10.06 -22.87 0.42
N VAL A 68 10.59 -21.91 1.18
CA VAL A 68 11.81 -22.10 1.98
C VAL A 68 11.54 -22.72 3.36
N GLY A 69 10.28 -23.07 3.65
CA GLY A 69 9.90 -23.70 4.92
C GLY A 69 9.87 -22.75 6.11
N TYR A 70 9.72 -21.44 5.90
CA TYR A 70 9.57 -20.48 6.99
C TYR A 70 8.23 -20.67 7.71
N ASP A 71 8.29 -20.89 9.03
CA ASP A 71 7.13 -21.20 9.88
C ASP A 71 6.97 -20.28 11.09
N TYR A 72 7.67 -19.14 11.09
CA TYR A 72 7.70 -18.21 12.21
C TYR A 72 6.84 -16.96 11.97
N VAL A 73 7.02 -15.95 12.83
CA VAL A 73 6.18 -14.75 12.92
C VAL A 73 6.49 -13.75 11.81
N LEU A 74 5.45 -13.29 11.11
CA LEU A 74 5.52 -12.07 10.29
C LEU A 74 5.36 -10.85 11.21
N SER A 75 6.42 -10.05 11.30
CA SER A 75 6.40 -8.77 12.02
C SER A 75 6.00 -7.62 11.09
N TYR A 76 5.33 -6.62 11.62
CA TYR A 76 4.91 -5.41 10.91
C TYR A 76 5.44 -4.17 11.61
N GLU A 77 6.03 -3.27 10.82
CA GLU A 77 6.45 -1.93 11.23
C GLU A 77 5.61 -0.88 10.50
N HIS A 78 5.19 0.15 11.22
CA HIS A 78 4.30 1.17 10.67
C HIS A 78 5.06 2.43 10.24
N GLU A 79 5.16 2.65 8.94
CA GLU A 79 5.79 3.84 8.33
C GLU A 79 4.91 4.45 7.21
N ASP A 80 3.58 4.49 7.35
CA ASP A 80 2.72 5.10 6.34
C ASP A 80 2.52 6.61 6.64
N PRO A 81 2.76 7.53 5.68
CA PRO A 81 2.59 8.96 5.92
C PRO A 81 1.12 9.44 5.84
N VAL A 82 0.18 8.54 5.51
CA VAL A 82 -1.25 8.83 5.27
C VAL A 82 -2.14 8.22 6.35
N MET A 83 -1.87 6.99 6.77
CA MET A 83 -2.69 6.28 7.77
C MET A 83 -2.13 6.44 9.19
N SER A 84 -3.02 6.39 10.18
CA SER A 84 -2.58 6.26 11.57
C SER A 84 -2.02 4.86 11.83
N ARG A 85 -1.31 4.70 12.95
CA ARG A 85 -0.75 3.41 13.38
C ARG A 85 -1.83 2.35 13.54
N GLU A 86 -2.95 2.73 14.14
CA GLU A 86 -4.07 1.84 14.45
C GLU A 86 -4.78 1.40 13.16
N ASP A 87 -5.18 2.33 12.30
CA ASP A 87 -5.85 2.03 11.02
C ASP A 87 -4.92 1.24 10.08
N GLY A 88 -3.64 1.58 10.04
CA GLY A 88 -2.65 0.84 9.27
C GLY A 88 -2.45 -0.59 9.76
N CYS A 89 -2.44 -0.80 11.09
CA CYS A 89 -2.35 -2.13 11.67
C CYS A 89 -3.58 -2.99 11.33
N GLU A 90 -4.79 -2.44 11.49
CA GLU A 90 -6.04 -3.14 11.18
C GLU A 90 -6.11 -3.56 9.71
N LYS A 91 -5.75 -2.64 8.80
CA LYS A 91 -5.71 -2.92 7.35
C LYS A 91 -4.62 -3.93 6.98
N CYS A 92 -3.44 -3.84 7.59
CA CYS A 92 -2.35 -4.81 7.39
C CYS A 92 -2.81 -6.23 7.76
N ILE A 93 -3.44 -6.39 8.94
CA ILE A 93 -3.98 -7.68 9.40
C ILE A 93 -5.06 -8.18 8.44
N ALA A 94 -6.02 -7.32 8.08
CA ALA A 94 -7.10 -7.68 7.17
C ALA A 94 -6.58 -8.16 5.81
N PHE A 95 -5.50 -7.57 5.31
CA PHE A 95 -4.88 -7.95 4.04
C PHE A 95 -4.03 -9.23 4.12
N LEU A 96 -3.15 -9.36 5.13
CA LEU A 96 -2.22 -10.50 5.22
C LEU A 96 -2.88 -11.79 5.69
N LYS A 97 -3.82 -11.70 6.61
CA LYS A 97 -4.46 -12.87 7.22
C LYS A 97 -5.06 -13.86 6.21
N PRO A 98 -5.77 -13.44 5.14
CA PRO A 98 -6.24 -14.38 4.11
C PRO A 98 -5.13 -14.96 3.23
N LEU A 99 -3.92 -14.36 3.19
CA LEU A 99 -2.80 -14.88 2.39
C LEU A 99 -2.01 -15.99 3.09
N ILE A 100 -2.18 -16.16 4.41
CA ILE A 100 -1.44 -17.17 5.17
C ILE A 100 -1.83 -18.59 4.75
N ILE A 101 -0.86 -19.33 4.21
CA ILE A 101 -1.01 -20.73 3.81
C ILE A 101 -0.85 -21.61 5.05
N LYS A 102 -1.98 -22.10 5.59
CA LYS A 102 -2.00 -22.93 6.81
C LYS A 102 -1.61 -24.39 6.58
N ALA A 103 -1.75 -24.87 5.35
CA ALA A 103 -1.48 -26.26 4.98
C ALA A 103 -0.64 -26.30 3.69
N PRO A 104 0.68 -26.14 3.79
CA PRO A 104 1.58 -26.32 2.66
C PRO A 104 1.48 -27.74 2.08
N LEU A 105 1.72 -27.88 0.77
CA LEU A 105 1.69 -29.17 0.09
C LEU A 105 2.81 -30.08 0.60
N LYS A 106 2.45 -31.18 1.26
CA LYS A 106 3.43 -32.18 1.75
C LYS A 106 3.66 -33.33 0.76
N LYS A 107 2.63 -33.71 0.03
CA LYS A 107 2.66 -34.82 -0.91
C LYS A 107 1.78 -34.49 -2.11
N VAL A 108 2.34 -34.69 -3.29
CA VAL A 108 1.66 -34.66 -4.59
C VAL A 108 0.74 -35.90 -4.71
N TRP A 109 -0.50 -35.72 -5.20
CA TRP A 109 -1.53 -36.78 -5.20
C TRP A 109 -2.11 -37.13 -6.59
N TRP A 110 -1.35 -36.91 -7.67
CA TRP A 110 -1.63 -37.48 -8.99
C TRP A 110 -0.65 -38.59 -9.34
#